data_AF-A0A537RFH3-F1
#
_entry.id   AF-A0A537RFH3-F1
#
_cell.length_a   1.000
_cell.length_b   1.000
_cell.length_c   1.000
_cell.angle_alpha   90.00
_cell.angle_beta   90.00
_cell.angle_gamma   90.00
#
_symmetry.space_group_name_H-M   'P 1'
#
loop_
_entity.id
_entity.type
_entity.pdbx_description
1 polymer ?
#
loop_
_entity_poly.entity_id
_entity_poly.type
_entity_poly.pdbx_seq_one_letter_code
_entity_poly.pdbx_strand_id
1 'polypeptide(L)'
;MARRLIQRLPFLAGIALTSVIASTAGAKATTIDFNYTGSIVSFTAPVTGVYDIEAFGAQGGVNAGIGGARSAGLGAEVSGQFNLIAGETLKILVGGQGGNGSGVDGGGGGGGGSFVAIANTPSVGAACPGASSSFSCPDTLLAAAGGGGGAGTLFGGVDGQSGRSGTNANILGGAGDFFGGAGEGGLNGAGGGGGYLDNALAGEPTGGGGGKSFFNGGAGGAGEIFSLFGFTISAGGDGGFGGGGGAGQAGAGGGGGGFTGGGGGDQGSGGGGGGSFVNDALLFSITGELLAGGVESGNGEVILTFQSAAVSEPASLALLGGALLVLGVMLCRRKTS
;
A
#
# COMPACT_ATOMS: atom_id res chain seq x y z
N MET A 1 27.73 -12.87 -86.37
CA MET A 1 28.93 -12.04 -86.14
C MET A 1 28.57 -11.02 -85.06
N ALA A 2 28.88 -11.29 -83.79
CA ALA A 2 30.16 -10.93 -83.14
C ALA A 2 30.30 -9.40 -82.97
N ARG A 3 29.90 -8.85 -81.80
CA ARG A 3 30.72 -8.52 -80.60
C ARG A 3 31.26 -7.07 -80.68
N ARG A 4 30.80 -6.18 -79.79
CA ARG A 4 31.49 -5.66 -78.57
C ARG A 4 32.70 -4.77 -78.92
N LEU A 5 32.97 -3.61 -78.32
CA LEU A 5 32.87 -3.24 -76.90
C LEU A 5 33.11 -1.72 -76.79
N ILE A 6 32.19 -0.94 -76.21
CA ILE A 6 32.54 0.37 -75.63
C ILE A 6 32.95 0.08 -74.19
N GLN A 7 34.21 0.40 -73.85
CA GLN A 7 34.76 0.26 -72.50
C GLN A 7 33.98 1.15 -71.52
N ARG A 8 33.24 0.53 -70.59
CA ARG A 8 32.79 1.19 -69.36
C ARG A 8 33.76 0.85 -68.25
N LEU A 9 34.39 1.87 -67.70
CA LEU A 9 35.15 1.83 -66.45
C LEU A 9 34.13 1.63 -65.30
N PRO A 10 34.30 0.63 -64.41
CA PRO A 10 33.43 0.44 -63.26
C PRO A 10 34.10 0.97 -61.97
N PHE A 11 33.34 0.95 -60.87
CA PHE A 11 33.77 1.17 -59.46
C PHE A 11 34.01 2.65 -59.08
N LEU A 12 33.57 3.20 -57.93
CA LEU A 12 33.04 2.67 -56.67
C LEU A 12 32.58 3.87 -55.81
N ALA A 13 31.37 3.85 -55.25
CA ALA A 13 30.98 4.64 -54.08
C ALA A 13 29.70 3.99 -53.53
N GLY A 14 29.76 3.07 -52.56
CA GLY A 14 30.30 3.32 -51.22
C GLY A 14 29.26 4.03 -50.35
N ILE A 15 28.02 3.54 -50.29
CA ILE A 15 27.03 4.00 -49.30
C ILE A 15 27.36 3.29 -48.00
N ALA A 16 28.11 3.96 -47.13
CA ALA A 16 28.23 3.57 -45.73
C ALA A 16 26.89 3.88 -45.05
N LEU A 17 26.03 2.87 -44.97
CA LEU A 17 24.83 2.90 -44.13
C LEU A 17 25.31 2.71 -42.68
N THR A 18 25.63 3.81 -41.99
CA THR A 18 25.86 3.79 -40.55
C THR A 18 24.52 3.51 -39.87
N SER A 19 24.26 2.24 -39.56
CA SER A 19 23.18 1.84 -38.67
C SER A 19 23.47 2.40 -37.29
N VAL A 20 22.74 3.44 -36.88
CA VAL A 20 22.63 3.80 -35.47
C VAL A 20 21.84 2.68 -34.81
N ILE A 21 22.54 1.76 -34.16
CA ILE A 21 21.92 0.83 -33.23
C ILE A 21 21.55 1.70 -32.02
N ALA A 22 20.29 2.13 -31.96
CA ALA A 22 19.71 2.54 -30.69
C ALA A 22 19.69 1.27 -29.83
N SER A 23 20.70 1.13 -28.97
CA SER A 23 20.68 0.11 -27.94
C SER A 23 19.50 0.43 -27.03
N THR A 24 18.38 -0.27 -27.20
CA THR A 24 17.41 -0.41 -26.12
C THR A 24 18.14 -1.23 -25.06
N ALA A 25 18.82 -0.55 -24.13
CA ALA A 25 19.23 -1.15 -22.88
C ALA A 25 17.96 -1.76 -22.31
N GLY A 26 17.89 -3.10 -22.29
CA GLY A 26 16.77 -3.79 -21.66
C GLY A 26 16.70 -3.26 -20.24
N ALA A 27 15.63 -2.53 -19.92
CA ALA A 27 15.43 -2.01 -18.58
C ALA A 27 15.34 -3.23 -17.66
N LYS A 28 16.43 -3.51 -16.94
CA LYS A 28 16.35 -4.41 -15.80
C LYS A 28 15.58 -3.65 -14.74
N ALA A 29 14.32 -4.03 -14.56
CA ALA A 29 13.54 -3.55 -13.44
C ALA A 29 14.30 -3.89 -12.15
N THR A 30 14.51 -2.88 -11.32
CA THR A 30 15.20 -3.05 -10.02
C THR A 30 14.13 -3.05 -8.95
N THR A 31 14.02 -4.16 -8.23
CA THR A 31 13.02 -4.37 -7.18
C THR A 31 13.68 -4.24 -5.80
N ILE A 32 12.98 -3.59 -4.88
CA ILE A 32 13.39 -3.41 -3.49
C ILE A 32 12.20 -3.80 -2.62
N ASP A 33 12.41 -4.82 -1.79
CA ASP A 33 11.40 -5.37 -0.89
C ASP A 33 11.55 -4.78 0.52
N PHE A 34 10.47 -4.21 1.04
CA PHE A 34 10.36 -3.71 2.40
C PHE A 34 9.51 -4.70 3.19
N ASN A 35 10.20 -5.51 3.98
CA ASN A 35 9.59 -6.42 4.93
C ASN A 35 9.24 -5.69 6.23
N TYR A 36 8.39 -6.32 7.04
CA TYR A 36 8.00 -5.80 8.35
C TYR A 36 9.19 -5.55 9.27
N THR A 37 9.30 -4.32 9.79
CA THR A 37 10.35 -3.92 10.75
C THR A 37 9.81 -3.39 12.08
N GLY A 38 8.49 -3.17 12.19
CA GLY A 38 7.89 -2.50 13.36
C GLY A 38 8.18 -1.00 13.48
N SER A 39 8.70 -0.38 12.42
CA SER A 39 8.98 1.05 12.37
C SER A 39 8.79 1.62 10.96
N ILE A 40 8.61 2.94 10.86
CA ILE A 40 8.57 3.64 9.58
C ILE A 40 9.99 3.77 9.05
N VAL A 41 10.22 3.31 7.82
CA VAL A 41 11.51 3.37 7.13
C VAL A 41 11.47 4.40 6.00
N SER A 42 12.63 4.99 5.69
CA SER A 42 12.76 5.97 4.61
C SER A 42 13.42 5.36 3.38
N PHE A 43 12.90 5.67 2.20
CA PHE A 43 13.52 5.35 0.91
C PHE A 43 13.70 6.62 0.10
N THR A 44 14.89 6.85 -0.47
CA THR A 44 15.14 7.98 -1.36
C THR A 44 15.27 7.49 -2.79
N ALA A 45 14.45 8.02 -3.70
CA ALA A 45 14.47 7.64 -5.11
C ALA A 45 15.84 7.99 -5.74
N PRO A 46 16.62 7.01 -6.23
CA PRO A 46 17.95 7.27 -6.75
C PRO A 46 17.92 7.95 -8.14
N VAL A 47 16.83 7.74 -8.88
CA VAL A 47 16.63 8.25 -10.25
C VAL A 47 15.20 8.70 -10.46
N THR A 48 15.01 9.71 -11.32
CA THR A 48 13.68 10.15 -11.75
C THR A 48 13.08 9.14 -12.73
N GLY A 49 11.85 8.71 -12.48
CA GLY A 49 11.14 7.82 -13.39
C GLY A 49 9.94 7.13 -12.75
N VAL A 50 9.44 6.11 -13.42
CA VAL A 50 8.25 5.37 -13.03
C VAL A 50 8.64 4.23 -12.07
N TYR A 51 7.98 4.20 -10.92
CA TYR A 51 8.08 3.18 -9.90
C TYR A 51 6.73 2.50 -9.76
N ASP A 52 6.72 1.18 -9.85
CA ASP A 52 5.62 0.35 -9.41
C ASP A 52 5.69 0.22 -7.89
N ILE A 53 4.57 0.48 -7.22
CA ILE A 53 4.44 0.37 -5.78
C ILE A 53 3.35 -0.64 -5.50
N GLU A 54 3.73 -1.76 -4.88
CA GLU A 54 2.82 -2.78 -4.38
C GLU A 54 2.88 -2.79 -2.86
N ALA A 55 1.73 -2.83 -2.20
CA ALA A 55 1.62 -2.80 -0.74
C ALA A 55 0.57 -3.80 -0.29
N PHE A 56 0.92 -4.59 0.73
CA PHE A 56 0.07 -5.60 1.33
C PHE A 56 -0.16 -5.27 2.81
N GLY A 57 -1.41 -5.24 3.25
CA GLY A 57 -1.77 -5.13 4.66
C GLY A 57 -1.50 -6.44 5.40
N ALA A 58 -1.38 -6.38 6.72
CA ALA A 58 -1.15 -7.58 7.52
C ALA A 58 -2.47 -8.28 7.92
N GLN A 59 -2.39 -9.58 8.19
CA GLN A 59 -3.54 -10.34 8.72
C GLN A 59 -3.79 -10.06 10.20
N GLY A 60 -5.03 -10.28 10.65
CA GLY A 60 -5.38 -10.27 12.06
C GLY A 60 -4.83 -11.49 12.83
N GLY A 61 -4.97 -11.44 14.15
CA GLY A 61 -4.72 -12.56 15.05
C GLY A 61 -5.94 -13.46 15.21
N VAL A 62 -5.72 -14.67 15.73
CA VAL A 62 -6.78 -15.63 16.07
C VAL A 62 -6.99 -15.74 17.57
N ASN A 63 -8.12 -16.30 18.00
CA ASN A 63 -8.27 -16.80 19.37
C ASN A 63 -7.65 -18.20 19.47
N ALA A 64 -6.53 -18.34 20.18
CA ALA A 64 -5.82 -19.61 20.35
C ALA A 64 -6.32 -20.45 21.54
N GLY A 65 -7.23 -19.94 22.36
CA GLY A 65 -7.73 -20.59 23.57
C GLY A 65 -8.95 -21.48 23.37
N ILE A 66 -9.55 -21.51 22.18
CA ILE A 66 -10.71 -22.34 21.84
C ILE A 66 -10.39 -23.31 20.68
N GLY A 67 -10.83 -24.57 20.82
CA GLY A 67 -10.72 -25.56 19.74
C GLY A 67 -11.61 -25.17 18.56
N GLY A 68 -11.05 -25.20 17.34
CA GLY A 68 -11.76 -24.70 16.14
C GLY A 68 -11.70 -23.18 16.00
N ALA A 69 -10.55 -22.58 16.32
CA ALA A 69 -10.28 -21.15 16.19
C ALA A 69 -10.80 -20.59 14.86
N ARG A 70 -11.51 -19.47 14.95
CA ARG A 70 -12.04 -18.78 13.77
C ARG A 70 -10.90 -18.12 13.01
N SER A 71 -11.03 -18.06 11.69
CA SER A 71 -10.04 -17.41 10.84
C SER A 71 -9.97 -15.92 11.17
N ALA A 72 -8.76 -15.39 11.23
CA ALA A 72 -8.53 -13.96 11.19
C ALA A 72 -8.83 -13.42 9.79
N GLY A 73 -9.12 -12.12 9.70
CA GLY A 73 -9.16 -11.43 8.42
C GLY A 73 -7.76 -11.36 7.81
N LEU A 74 -7.68 -11.58 6.50
CA LEU A 74 -6.47 -11.38 5.70
C LEU A 74 -6.29 -9.90 5.35
N GLY A 75 -5.06 -9.49 5.03
CA GLY A 75 -4.76 -8.14 4.59
C GLY A 75 -5.19 -7.87 3.14
N ALA A 76 -5.43 -6.61 2.81
CA ALA A 76 -5.68 -6.16 1.44
C ALA A 76 -4.36 -5.94 0.67
N GLU A 77 -4.47 -5.83 -0.64
CA GLU A 77 -3.40 -5.51 -1.59
C GLU A 77 -3.76 -4.23 -2.34
N VAL A 78 -2.75 -3.36 -2.51
CA VAL A 78 -2.79 -2.18 -3.37
C VAL A 78 -1.58 -2.16 -4.28
N SER A 79 -1.79 -1.93 -5.58
CA SER A 79 -0.71 -1.64 -6.53
C SER A 79 -0.97 -0.34 -7.30
N GLY A 80 0.10 0.32 -7.74
CA GLY A 80 0.01 1.48 -8.63
C GLY A 80 1.36 2.00 -9.11
N GLN A 81 1.37 2.59 -10.30
CA GLN A 81 2.58 3.19 -10.89
C GLN A 81 2.63 4.70 -10.65
N PHE A 82 3.71 5.16 -10.05
CA PHE A 82 3.94 6.57 -9.69
C PHE A 82 5.24 7.08 -10.31
N ASN A 83 5.26 8.34 -10.74
CA ASN A 83 6.48 8.97 -11.21
C ASN A 83 7.18 9.70 -10.05
N LEU A 84 8.31 9.16 -9.59
CA LEU A 84 9.11 9.76 -8.53
C LEU A 84 10.26 10.58 -9.11
N ILE A 85 10.67 11.62 -8.39
CA ILE A 85 11.80 12.48 -8.74
C ILE A 85 13.05 12.01 -7.98
N ALA A 86 14.22 12.03 -8.64
CA ALA A 86 15.49 11.74 -7.97
C ALA A 86 15.68 12.64 -6.73
N GLY A 87 15.98 12.02 -5.59
CA GLY A 87 16.11 12.69 -4.30
C GLY A 87 14.81 12.82 -3.50
N GLU A 88 13.66 12.49 -4.09
CA GLU A 88 12.39 12.41 -3.37
C GLU A 88 12.43 11.28 -2.35
N THR A 89 11.92 11.54 -1.14
CA THR A 89 11.98 10.59 -0.04
C THR A 89 10.58 10.07 0.29
N LEU A 90 10.42 8.76 0.30
CA LEU A 90 9.23 8.06 0.74
C LEU A 90 9.35 7.65 2.21
N LYS A 91 8.26 7.77 2.96
CA LYS A 91 8.02 7.08 4.22
C LYS A 91 7.25 5.80 3.93
N ILE A 92 7.79 4.68 4.37
CA ILE A 92 7.23 3.35 4.16
C ILE A 92 6.94 2.75 5.54
N LEU A 93 5.68 2.38 5.76
CA LEU A 93 5.23 1.65 6.94
C LEU A 93 4.71 0.30 6.44
N VAL A 94 5.28 -0.79 6.95
CA VAL A 94 4.84 -2.14 6.63
C VAL A 94 4.02 -2.68 7.79
N GLY A 95 2.82 -3.19 7.53
CA GLY A 95 1.91 -3.72 8.54
C GLY A 95 2.47 -4.95 9.26
N GLY A 96 2.27 -5.03 10.57
CA GLY A 96 2.54 -6.21 11.39
C GLY A 96 1.28 -7.03 11.62
N GLN A 97 1.43 -8.34 11.72
CA GLN A 97 0.35 -9.25 12.06
C GLN A 97 -0.24 -8.93 13.44
N GLY A 98 -1.57 -9.05 13.58
CA GLY A 98 -2.24 -9.00 14.88
C GLY A 98 -1.84 -10.17 15.81
N GLY A 99 -1.66 -9.88 17.09
CA GLY A 99 -1.36 -10.88 18.12
C GLY A 99 -2.52 -11.85 18.33
N ASN A 100 -2.20 -13.08 18.71
CA ASN A 100 -3.21 -14.08 19.05
C ASN A 100 -3.70 -13.87 20.48
N GLY A 101 -5.02 -14.01 20.68
CA GLY A 101 -5.59 -14.08 22.01
C GLY A 101 -5.42 -15.45 22.65
N SER A 102 -5.53 -15.51 23.97
CA SER A 102 -5.39 -16.72 24.79
C SER A 102 -6.51 -16.84 25.82
N GLY A 103 -6.83 -18.07 26.20
CA GLY A 103 -7.99 -18.37 27.06
C GLY A 103 -9.30 -18.37 26.27
N VAL A 104 -10.39 -18.78 26.93
CA VAL A 104 -11.69 -18.95 26.27
C VAL A 104 -12.30 -17.64 25.78
N ASP A 105 -11.90 -16.50 26.36
CA ASP A 105 -12.44 -15.16 26.08
C ASP A 105 -11.39 -14.20 25.49
N GLY A 106 -10.26 -14.72 24.98
CA GLY A 106 -9.20 -13.90 24.39
C GLY A 106 -9.32 -13.80 22.88
N GLY A 107 -9.92 -12.72 22.37
CA GLY A 107 -9.99 -12.45 20.92
C GLY A 107 -8.61 -12.19 20.30
N GLY A 108 -8.50 -12.29 18.98
CA GLY A 108 -7.30 -11.90 18.22
C GLY A 108 -7.24 -10.38 17.97
N GLY A 109 -6.04 -9.81 17.97
CA GLY A 109 -5.83 -8.40 17.61
C GLY A 109 -5.99 -8.16 16.11
N GLY A 110 -6.28 -6.93 15.70
CA GLY A 110 -6.35 -6.56 14.29
C GLY A 110 -4.96 -6.47 13.65
N GLY A 111 -4.85 -6.80 12.37
CA GLY A 111 -3.64 -6.60 11.56
C GLY A 111 -3.48 -5.13 11.20
N GLY A 112 -2.24 -4.66 11.06
CA GLY A 112 -1.98 -3.28 10.66
C GLY A 112 -1.97 -3.07 9.15
N GLY A 113 -2.24 -1.84 8.73
CA GLY A 113 -2.13 -1.43 7.33
C GLY A 113 -0.70 -1.11 6.93
N SER A 114 -0.41 -1.22 5.63
CA SER A 114 0.86 -0.78 5.03
C SER A 114 0.65 0.56 4.31
N PHE A 115 1.61 1.48 4.42
CA PHE A 115 1.50 2.84 3.88
C PHE A 115 2.77 3.24 3.12
N VAL A 116 2.58 3.93 2.00
CA VAL A 116 3.66 4.57 1.25
C VAL A 116 3.27 6.02 0.99
N ALA A 117 4.06 6.95 1.52
CA ALA A 117 3.80 8.39 1.40
C ALA A 117 5.08 9.18 1.05
N ILE A 118 4.95 10.22 0.24
CA ILE A 118 6.05 11.16 -0.02
C ILE A 118 6.23 12.05 1.20
N ALA A 119 7.43 12.07 1.75
CA ALA A 119 7.76 12.82 2.95
C ALA A 119 7.71 14.34 2.70
N ASN A 120 7.19 15.09 3.67
CA ASN A 120 7.23 16.56 3.73
C ASN A 120 6.58 17.26 2.53
N THR A 121 5.70 16.56 1.82
CA THR A 121 4.90 17.10 0.73
C THR A 121 3.45 16.95 1.15
N PRO A 122 2.68 18.04 1.34
CA PRO A 122 1.33 17.89 1.85
C PRO A 122 0.40 17.15 0.88
N SER A 123 -0.30 16.12 1.35
CA SER A 123 -1.36 15.48 0.55
C SER A 123 -2.52 16.46 0.29
N VAL A 124 -3.13 16.36 -0.89
CA VAL A 124 -4.36 17.06 -1.26
C VAL A 124 -5.41 16.07 -1.76
N GLY A 125 -6.69 16.44 -1.71
CA GLY A 125 -7.78 15.64 -2.29
C GLY A 125 -8.30 14.54 -1.38
N ALA A 126 -8.58 13.35 -1.92
CA ALA A 126 -9.28 12.29 -1.18
C ALA A 126 -8.49 11.73 0.02
N ALA A 127 -7.15 11.80 0.00
CA ALA A 127 -6.30 11.41 1.12
C ALA A 127 -6.24 12.47 2.26
N CYS A 128 -6.66 13.70 1.96
CA CYS A 128 -6.67 14.81 2.89
C CYS A 128 -7.79 15.78 2.50
N PRO A 129 -9.04 15.50 2.92
CA PRO A 129 -10.18 16.37 2.65
C PRO A 129 -9.87 17.73 3.30
N GLY A 130 -9.51 18.69 2.46
CA GLY A 130 -8.61 19.77 2.83
C GLY A 130 -8.93 20.51 4.12
N ALA A 131 -7.88 20.79 4.90
CA ALA A 131 -7.74 21.95 5.78
C ALA A 131 -9.00 22.40 6.53
N SER A 132 -9.72 21.48 7.17
CA SER A 132 -10.30 21.86 8.46
C SER A 132 -9.11 22.09 9.40
N SER A 133 -9.17 23.11 10.26
CA SER A 133 -8.09 23.55 11.15
C SER A 133 -7.56 22.48 12.12
N SER A 134 -8.09 21.25 12.07
CA SER A 134 -7.80 20.14 12.95
C SER A 134 -6.85 19.10 12.35
N PHE A 135 -6.64 19.08 11.03
CA PHE A 135 -5.83 18.06 10.36
C PHE A 135 -4.77 18.65 9.43
N SER A 136 -3.51 18.43 9.78
CA SER A 136 -2.36 18.71 8.91
C SER A 136 -1.87 17.39 8.33
N CYS A 137 -1.85 17.28 7.01
CA CYS A 137 -1.32 16.12 6.31
C CYS A 137 0.04 16.48 5.72
N PRO A 138 1.16 16.36 6.47
CA PRO A 138 2.48 16.80 6.03
C PRO A 138 3.10 15.92 4.93
N ASP A 139 2.55 14.72 4.71
CA ASP A 139 3.04 13.76 3.73
C ASP A 139 1.95 13.45 2.68
N THR A 140 2.37 13.14 1.44
CA THR A 140 1.46 12.82 0.34
C THR A 140 1.29 11.33 0.27
N LEU A 141 0.13 10.81 0.66
CA LEU A 141 -0.17 9.39 0.56
C LEU A 141 -0.23 8.97 -0.91
N LEU A 142 0.55 7.96 -1.27
CA LEU A 142 0.53 7.31 -2.59
C LEU A 142 -0.35 6.06 -2.56
N ALA A 143 -0.11 5.20 -1.58
CA ALA A 143 -0.81 3.93 -1.41
C ALA A 143 -0.96 3.58 0.07
N ALA A 144 -2.08 2.96 0.42
CA ALA A 144 -2.32 2.34 1.72
C ALA A 144 -3.12 1.05 1.55
N ALA A 145 -2.62 -0.06 2.08
CA ALA A 145 -3.30 -1.34 2.07
C ALA A 145 -3.86 -1.66 3.45
N GLY A 146 -5.17 -1.94 3.53
CA GLY A 146 -5.87 -2.23 4.78
C GLY A 146 -5.45 -3.57 5.39
N GLY A 147 -5.27 -3.62 6.70
CA GLY A 147 -5.07 -4.84 7.48
C GLY A 147 -6.39 -5.57 7.78
N GLY A 148 -6.30 -6.86 8.03
CA GLY A 148 -7.45 -7.69 8.39
C GLY A 148 -7.86 -7.56 9.85
N GLY A 149 -9.15 -7.72 10.14
CA GLY A 149 -9.68 -7.75 11.51
C GLY A 149 -9.26 -9.00 12.28
N GLY A 150 -9.16 -8.88 13.60
CA GLY A 150 -8.88 -9.99 14.50
C GLY A 150 -10.09 -10.90 14.68
N ALA A 151 -9.84 -12.20 14.87
CA ALA A 151 -10.92 -13.17 15.08
C ALA A 151 -11.52 -13.04 16.49
N GLY A 152 -12.84 -13.13 16.57
CA GLY A 152 -13.55 -13.26 17.84
C GLY A 152 -13.74 -14.73 18.25
N THR A 153 -14.37 -14.95 19.41
CA THR A 153 -14.75 -16.31 19.85
C THR A 153 -15.87 -16.93 19.01
N LEU A 154 -16.80 -16.09 18.54
CA LEU A 154 -17.99 -16.52 17.80
C LEU A 154 -17.82 -16.37 16.28
N PHE A 155 -17.10 -15.34 15.84
CA PHE A 155 -16.97 -14.99 14.42
C PHE A 155 -15.51 -14.80 14.00
N GLY A 156 -15.21 -15.07 12.74
CA GLY A 156 -13.93 -14.70 12.14
C GLY A 156 -13.80 -13.19 11.99
N GLY A 157 -12.55 -12.74 11.85
CA GLY A 157 -12.26 -11.35 11.49
C GLY A 157 -12.66 -11.07 10.04
N VAL A 158 -12.93 -9.81 9.73
CA VAL A 158 -13.23 -9.38 8.36
C VAL A 158 -11.92 -9.02 7.66
N ASP A 159 -11.77 -9.47 6.40
CA ASP A 159 -10.61 -9.14 5.58
C ASP A 159 -10.45 -7.62 5.36
N GLY A 160 -9.22 -7.18 5.11
CA GLY A 160 -8.94 -5.82 4.63
C GLY A 160 -9.75 -5.54 3.35
N GLN A 161 -10.19 -4.29 3.20
CA GLN A 161 -11.08 -3.89 2.11
C GLN A 161 -10.29 -3.32 0.94
N SER A 162 -10.74 -3.59 -0.28
CA SER A 162 -10.22 -2.92 -1.49
C SER A 162 -10.66 -1.47 -1.59
N GLY A 163 -11.80 -1.12 -0.99
CA GLY A 163 -12.32 0.25 -0.96
C GLY A 163 -11.73 1.10 0.15
N ARG A 164 -11.93 2.43 0.04
CA ARG A 164 -11.44 3.43 1.01
C ARG A 164 -12.01 3.28 2.41
N SER A 165 -13.18 2.67 2.56
CA SER A 165 -13.82 2.48 3.86
C SER A 165 -13.49 1.12 4.44
N GLY A 166 -13.08 1.10 5.70
CA GLY A 166 -13.03 -0.10 6.51
C GLY A 166 -14.44 -0.62 6.79
N THR A 167 -14.52 -1.79 7.41
CA THR A 167 -15.80 -2.39 7.77
C THR A 167 -16.11 -2.24 9.24
N ASN A 168 -17.40 -2.32 9.55
CA ASN A 168 -17.87 -2.55 10.91
C ASN A 168 -17.38 -3.92 11.40
N ALA A 169 -17.50 -4.15 12.70
CA ALA A 169 -17.48 -5.49 13.25
C ALA A 169 -18.72 -6.31 12.82
N ASN A 170 -18.68 -7.63 13.03
CA ASN A 170 -19.70 -8.57 12.53
C ASN A 170 -21.08 -8.46 13.23
N ILE A 171 -21.16 -7.84 14.41
CA ILE A 171 -22.42 -7.63 15.16
C ILE A 171 -22.61 -6.15 15.55
N LEU A 172 -21.76 -5.57 16.42
CA LEU A 172 -21.75 -4.13 16.75
C LEU A 172 -20.29 -3.61 16.86
N GLY A 173 -20.03 -2.41 16.34
CA GLY A 173 -18.70 -1.79 16.29
C GLY A 173 -18.53 -1.00 14.99
N GLY A 174 -18.38 0.31 15.09
CA GLY A 174 -18.38 1.22 13.93
C GLY A 174 -17.09 1.17 13.11
N ALA A 175 -17.21 1.08 11.79
CA ALA A 175 -16.13 1.32 10.83
C ALA A 175 -15.62 2.76 10.96
N GLY A 176 -14.39 3.01 10.53
CA GLY A 176 -13.89 4.37 10.37
C GLY A 176 -14.55 5.12 9.22
N ASP A 177 -14.67 6.43 9.38
CA ASP A 177 -15.34 7.33 8.43
C ASP A 177 -14.66 7.37 7.05
N PHE A 178 -15.43 7.69 6.00
CA PHE A 178 -15.04 7.76 4.57
C PHE A 178 -13.78 8.61 4.22
N PHE A 179 -13.19 9.32 5.17
CA PHE A 179 -12.16 10.35 4.98
C PHE A 179 -10.78 10.01 5.56
N GLY A 180 -10.49 8.72 5.80
CA GLY A 180 -9.28 8.29 6.49
C GLY A 180 -9.44 8.21 8.01
N GLY A 181 -10.69 8.15 8.47
CA GLY A 181 -11.06 8.04 9.88
C GLY A 181 -10.70 6.67 10.46
N ALA A 182 -10.46 6.66 11.77
CA ALA A 182 -10.19 5.44 12.52
C ALA A 182 -11.48 4.69 12.86
N GLY A 183 -11.39 3.37 13.05
CA GLY A 183 -12.52 2.57 13.52
C GLY A 183 -12.91 2.90 14.97
N GLU A 184 -14.18 2.73 15.28
CA GLU A 184 -14.68 2.80 16.66
C GLU A 184 -14.36 1.49 17.41
N GLY A 185 -14.20 1.59 18.74
CA GLY A 185 -14.14 0.41 19.59
C GLY A 185 -15.52 -0.21 19.82
N GLY A 186 -15.56 -1.50 20.15
CA GLY A 186 -16.79 -2.17 20.57
C GLY A 186 -17.18 -1.80 22.01
N LEU A 187 -18.47 -1.86 22.34
CA LEU A 187 -18.97 -1.66 23.71
C LEU A 187 -18.54 -2.82 24.61
N ASN A 188 -17.71 -2.55 25.63
CA ASN A 188 -16.96 -3.56 26.40
C ASN A 188 -16.17 -4.53 25.50
N GLY A 189 -15.73 -4.03 24.34
CA GLY A 189 -15.21 -4.84 23.24
C GLY A 189 -13.75 -4.56 22.93
N ALA A 190 -13.36 -4.85 21.70
CA ALA A 190 -12.03 -4.62 21.20
C ALA A 190 -11.85 -3.17 20.73
N GLY A 191 -10.59 -2.74 20.57
CA GLY A 191 -10.27 -1.45 19.99
C GLY A 191 -10.43 -1.44 18.48
N GLY A 192 -10.75 -0.27 17.93
CA GLY A 192 -10.77 -0.04 16.50
C GLY A 192 -9.36 0.01 15.90
N GLY A 193 -9.28 -0.08 14.57
CA GLY A 193 -8.06 0.16 13.81
C GLY A 193 -7.78 1.66 13.61
N GLY A 194 -6.52 2.07 13.66
CA GLY A 194 -6.07 3.41 13.27
C GLY A 194 -6.20 3.62 11.76
N GLY A 195 -6.56 4.84 11.38
CA GLY A 195 -6.59 5.28 9.99
C GLY A 195 -5.28 5.93 9.54
N TYR A 196 -5.30 6.53 8.36
CA TYR A 196 -4.21 7.39 7.90
C TYR A 196 -4.10 8.65 8.76
N LEU A 197 -5.24 9.29 9.07
CA LEU A 197 -5.30 10.56 9.77
C LEU A 197 -5.44 10.38 11.28
N ASP A 198 -6.35 9.50 11.69
CA ASP A 198 -6.84 9.45 13.07
C ASP A 198 -6.46 8.18 13.83
N ASN A 199 -6.22 8.34 15.12
CA ASN A 199 -6.07 7.22 16.03
C ASN A 199 -7.46 6.62 16.33
N ALA A 200 -7.52 5.30 16.45
CA ALA A 200 -8.75 4.62 16.85
C ALA A 200 -9.08 4.81 18.32
N LEU A 201 -10.37 4.67 18.61
CA LEU A 201 -10.89 4.60 19.97
C LEU A 201 -10.66 3.21 20.56
N ALA A 202 -10.47 3.17 21.88
CA ALA A 202 -10.47 1.92 22.63
C ALA A 202 -11.90 1.39 22.78
N GLY A 203 -12.04 0.11 23.15
CA GLY A 203 -13.33 -0.42 23.58
C GLY A 203 -13.73 0.18 24.94
N GLU A 204 -14.89 0.82 25.02
CA GLU A 204 -15.35 1.53 26.22
C GLU A 204 -16.45 0.75 26.96
N PRO A 205 -16.55 0.81 28.31
CA PRO A 205 -15.67 1.49 29.28
C PRO A 205 -14.41 0.71 29.70
N THR A 206 -14.28 -0.56 29.29
CA THR A 206 -13.10 -1.42 29.50
C THR A 206 -12.98 -2.30 28.26
N GLY A 207 -11.84 -2.29 27.58
CA GLY A 207 -11.74 -2.87 26.25
C GLY A 207 -10.41 -2.60 25.55
N GLY A 208 -10.16 -3.37 24.50
CA GLY A 208 -8.89 -3.34 23.78
C GLY A 208 -8.52 -1.92 23.34
N GLY A 209 -7.23 -1.60 23.41
CA GLY A 209 -6.73 -0.29 22.99
C GLY A 209 -6.94 -0.07 21.49
N GLY A 210 -7.28 1.16 21.10
CA GLY A 210 -7.34 1.55 19.68
C GLY A 210 -5.95 1.69 19.06
N GLY A 211 -5.82 1.29 17.79
CA GLY A 211 -4.60 1.47 17.02
C GLY A 211 -4.27 2.94 16.74
N LYS A 212 -2.98 3.27 16.58
CA LYS A 212 -2.53 4.62 16.25
C LYS A 212 -2.47 4.84 14.75
N SER A 213 -2.69 6.08 14.32
CA SER A 213 -2.60 6.45 12.90
C SER A 213 -1.17 6.42 12.36
N PHE A 214 -1.05 6.44 11.04
CA PHE A 214 0.24 6.60 10.37
C PHE A 214 1.04 7.80 10.91
N PHE A 215 0.38 8.97 11.07
CA PHE A 215 1.05 10.17 11.58
C PHE A 215 1.49 10.09 13.04
N ASN A 216 0.86 9.21 13.82
CA ASN A 216 1.22 8.94 15.21
C ASN A 216 2.09 7.66 15.35
N GLY A 217 2.79 7.30 14.28
CA GLY A 217 3.76 6.21 14.26
C GLY A 217 3.17 4.81 14.07
N GLY A 218 1.86 4.68 13.88
CA GLY A 218 1.21 3.40 13.51
C GLY A 218 1.27 2.31 14.58
N ALA A 219 1.53 2.63 15.85
CA ALA A 219 1.54 1.63 16.91
C ALA A 219 0.20 0.87 17.01
N GLY A 220 0.27 -0.45 17.22
CA GLY A 220 -0.91 -1.26 17.48
C GLY A 220 -1.51 -0.99 18.87
N GLY A 221 -2.79 -1.29 19.02
CA GLY A 221 -3.51 -1.20 20.29
C GLY A 221 -3.20 -2.36 21.24
N ALA A 222 -3.17 -2.10 22.55
CA ALA A 222 -2.93 -3.16 23.53
C ALA A 222 -4.16 -4.06 23.69
N GLY A 223 -3.95 -5.38 23.72
CA GLY A 223 -4.98 -6.35 24.07
C GLY A 223 -5.33 -6.29 25.56
N GLU A 224 -6.59 -6.59 25.87
CA GLU A 224 -7.07 -6.64 27.26
C GLU A 224 -6.52 -7.85 28.03
N ILE A 225 -6.07 -7.66 29.27
CA ILE A 225 -5.56 -8.74 30.13
C ILE A 225 -6.49 -8.92 31.32
N PHE A 226 -7.07 -10.12 31.46
CA PHE A 226 -7.78 -10.54 32.66
C PHE A 226 -6.89 -11.41 33.54
N SER A 227 -6.67 -10.98 34.78
CA SER A 227 -5.86 -11.69 35.78
C SER A 227 -6.60 -11.84 37.11
N LEU A 228 -6.43 -12.98 37.77
CA LEU A 228 -6.94 -13.24 39.12
C LEU A 228 -5.80 -13.72 40.02
N PHE A 229 -5.62 -13.09 41.18
CA PHE A 229 -4.53 -13.38 42.12
C PHE A 229 -3.11 -13.37 41.49
N GLY A 230 -2.89 -12.54 40.46
CA GLY A 230 -1.60 -12.45 39.77
C GLY A 230 -1.35 -13.52 38.70
N PHE A 231 -2.36 -14.32 38.37
CA PHE A 231 -2.31 -15.29 37.27
C PHE A 231 -3.19 -14.80 36.10
N THR A 232 -2.61 -14.75 34.89
CA THR A 232 -3.34 -14.41 33.66
C THR A 232 -4.28 -15.55 33.28
N ILE A 233 -5.57 -15.25 33.20
CA ILE A 233 -6.63 -16.22 32.90
C ILE A 233 -7.12 -16.10 31.46
N SER A 234 -7.11 -14.90 30.91
CA SER A 234 -7.42 -14.61 29.51
C SER A 234 -6.65 -13.37 29.07
N ALA A 235 -6.17 -13.36 27.84
CA ALA A 235 -5.53 -12.18 27.25
C ALA A 235 -5.98 -12.01 25.81
N GLY A 236 -6.45 -10.82 25.47
CA GLY A 236 -6.66 -10.39 24.10
C GLY A 236 -5.31 -10.24 23.38
N GLY A 237 -5.31 -10.54 22.09
CA GLY A 237 -4.16 -10.26 21.23
C GLY A 237 -3.95 -8.76 21.03
N ASP A 238 -2.69 -8.33 21.06
CA ASP A 238 -2.31 -6.96 20.69
C ASP A 238 -2.57 -6.71 19.20
N GLY A 239 -2.90 -5.46 18.86
CA GLY A 239 -2.99 -5.01 17.48
C GLY A 239 -1.62 -4.97 16.80
N GLY A 240 -1.61 -5.25 15.50
CA GLY A 240 -0.43 -5.17 14.67
C GLY A 240 0.04 -3.72 14.43
N PHE A 241 1.34 -3.54 14.23
CA PHE A 241 1.89 -2.25 13.78
C PHE A 241 1.34 -1.87 12.40
N GLY A 242 1.10 -0.59 12.14
CA GLY A 242 0.20 -0.11 11.07
C GLY A 242 -1.22 0.16 11.57
N GLY A 243 -1.40 0.31 12.89
CA GLY A 243 -2.65 0.74 13.49
C GLY A 243 -3.67 -0.36 13.74
N GLY A 244 -3.30 -1.63 13.89
CA GLY A 244 -4.26 -2.66 14.33
C GLY A 244 -4.80 -2.36 15.74
N GLY A 245 -6.08 -2.66 15.98
CA GLY A 245 -6.71 -2.55 17.30
C GLY A 245 -6.42 -3.76 18.19
N GLY A 246 -6.33 -3.55 19.49
CA GLY A 246 -6.18 -4.62 20.47
C GLY A 246 -7.50 -5.35 20.71
N ALA A 247 -7.44 -6.65 20.96
CA ALA A 247 -8.62 -7.45 21.29
C ALA A 247 -9.17 -7.12 22.68
N GLY A 248 -10.48 -7.30 22.84
CA GLY A 248 -11.23 -6.98 24.05
C GLY A 248 -11.70 -8.19 24.84
N GLN A 249 -12.37 -7.91 25.96
CA GLN A 249 -13.03 -8.93 26.79
C GLN A 249 -14.17 -9.65 26.03
N ALA A 250 -14.67 -10.75 26.61
CA ALA A 250 -15.70 -11.60 26.03
C ALA A 250 -15.36 -12.18 24.64
N GLY A 251 -14.07 -12.21 24.29
CA GLY A 251 -13.60 -12.78 23.03
C GLY A 251 -13.73 -11.86 21.82
N ALA A 252 -13.84 -10.55 22.00
CA ALA A 252 -13.96 -9.61 20.90
C ALA A 252 -12.63 -9.42 20.13
N GLY A 253 -12.67 -9.46 18.80
CA GLY A 253 -11.51 -9.26 17.93
C GLY A 253 -11.24 -7.79 17.58
N GLY A 254 -9.97 -7.40 17.49
CA GLY A 254 -9.56 -6.02 17.20
C GLY A 254 -9.76 -5.60 15.74
N GLY A 255 -10.02 -4.32 15.48
CA GLY A 255 -10.19 -3.77 14.13
C GLY A 255 -8.86 -3.66 13.35
N GLY A 256 -8.89 -3.90 12.04
CA GLY A 256 -7.71 -3.76 11.16
C GLY A 256 -7.34 -2.30 10.89
N GLY A 257 -6.05 -1.98 10.84
CA GLY A 257 -5.55 -0.65 10.46
C GLY A 257 -5.62 -0.41 8.94
N GLY A 258 -5.50 0.82 8.47
CA GLY A 258 -5.52 1.08 7.02
C GLY A 258 -5.65 2.56 6.66
N PHE A 259 -6.02 2.86 5.41
CA PHE A 259 -6.41 4.22 5.02
C PHE A 259 -7.50 4.73 5.96
N THR A 260 -8.53 3.90 6.16
CA THR A 260 -9.47 4.00 7.27
C THR A 260 -9.36 2.75 8.13
N GLY A 261 -9.65 2.89 9.41
CA GLY A 261 -9.65 1.77 10.34
C GLY A 261 -10.92 0.92 10.28
N GLY A 262 -10.79 -0.37 10.55
CA GLY A 262 -11.92 -1.26 10.81
C GLY A 262 -12.42 -1.15 12.25
N GLY A 263 -13.71 -1.43 12.47
CA GLY A 263 -14.31 -1.40 13.80
C GLY A 263 -13.85 -2.53 14.71
N GLY A 264 -13.72 -2.26 16.02
CA GLY A 264 -13.47 -3.28 17.03
C GLY A 264 -14.71 -4.13 17.29
N GLY A 265 -14.53 -5.43 17.49
CA GLY A 265 -15.61 -6.36 17.83
C GLY A 265 -16.16 -6.16 19.24
N ASP A 266 -17.25 -6.85 19.53
CA ASP A 266 -18.03 -6.85 20.75
C ASP A 266 -18.55 -8.27 21.05
N GLN A 267 -18.60 -8.67 22.33
CA GLN A 267 -19.29 -9.90 22.75
C GLN A 267 -18.94 -11.17 21.93
N GLY A 268 -17.66 -11.35 21.58
CA GLY A 268 -17.20 -12.49 20.81
C GLY A 268 -17.20 -12.31 19.29
N SER A 269 -17.60 -11.13 18.79
CA SER A 269 -17.54 -10.80 17.37
C SER A 269 -16.11 -10.52 16.91
N GLY A 270 -15.83 -10.83 15.64
CA GLY A 270 -14.57 -10.50 14.99
C GLY A 270 -14.53 -9.02 14.61
N GLY A 271 -13.33 -8.45 14.59
CA GLY A 271 -13.11 -7.08 14.17
C GLY A 271 -13.31 -6.88 12.67
N GLY A 272 -13.62 -5.65 12.29
CA GLY A 272 -13.69 -5.21 10.90
C GLY A 272 -12.31 -5.05 10.27
N GLY A 273 -12.21 -5.17 8.95
CA GLY A 273 -10.98 -4.92 8.19
C GLY A 273 -10.80 -3.44 7.86
N GLY A 274 -9.55 -3.01 7.71
CA GLY A 274 -9.21 -1.63 7.33
C GLY A 274 -9.46 -1.35 5.84
N GLY A 275 -9.68 -0.08 5.51
CA GLY A 275 -9.83 0.39 4.13
C GLY A 275 -8.49 0.57 3.41
N SER A 276 -8.52 0.47 2.08
CA SER A 276 -7.37 0.68 1.20
C SER A 276 -7.49 1.95 0.37
N PHE A 277 -6.37 2.50 -0.07
CA PHE A 277 -6.32 3.72 -0.86
C PHE A 277 -5.16 3.68 -1.83
N VAL A 278 -5.41 4.19 -3.03
CA VAL A 278 -4.39 4.56 -4.00
C VAL A 278 -4.70 5.98 -4.48
N ASN A 279 -3.64 6.75 -4.73
CA ASN A 279 -3.79 8.13 -5.15
C ASN A 279 -3.99 8.22 -6.66
N ASP A 280 -5.24 8.09 -7.10
CA ASP A 280 -5.62 8.10 -8.52
C ASP A 280 -5.15 9.37 -9.26
N ALA A 281 -5.02 10.50 -8.54
CA ALA A 281 -4.58 11.77 -9.10
C ALA A 281 -3.08 11.83 -9.41
N LEU A 282 -2.28 10.91 -8.85
CA LEU A 282 -0.83 10.82 -9.03
C LEU A 282 -0.41 9.59 -9.83
N LEU A 283 -1.35 8.75 -10.26
CA LEU A 283 -1.06 7.59 -11.09
C LEU A 283 -0.48 8.01 -12.44
N PHE A 284 0.64 7.39 -12.81
CA PHE A 284 1.25 7.56 -14.14
C PHE A 284 0.44 6.83 -15.23
N SER A 285 -0.19 5.70 -14.89
CA SER A 285 -1.08 4.95 -15.77
C SER A 285 -2.22 4.29 -14.99
N ILE A 286 -3.44 4.40 -15.50
CA ILE A 286 -4.66 3.82 -14.92
C ILE A 286 -4.74 2.30 -15.14
N THR A 287 -3.90 1.72 -16.01
CA THR A 287 -3.93 0.27 -16.31
C THR A 287 -3.18 -0.60 -15.29
N GLY A 288 -2.56 -0.01 -14.27
CA GLY A 288 -1.71 -0.72 -13.29
C GLY A 288 -2.24 -0.70 -11.84
N GLU A 289 -3.44 -0.17 -11.63
CA GLU A 289 -4.04 -0.14 -10.29
C GLU A 289 -4.72 -1.48 -9.97
N LEU A 290 -4.33 -2.09 -8.86
CA LEU A 290 -5.00 -3.24 -8.27
C LEU A 290 -5.39 -2.90 -6.84
N LEU A 291 -6.66 -3.10 -6.50
CA LEU A 291 -7.18 -3.03 -5.14
C LEU A 291 -7.91 -4.34 -4.86
N ALA A 292 -7.35 -5.19 -4.01
CA ALA A 292 -7.94 -6.48 -3.66
C ALA A 292 -8.03 -6.60 -2.14
N GLY A 293 -9.19 -7.04 -1.64
CA GLY A 293 -9.37 -7.36 -0.22
C GLY A 293 -9.07 -8.83 0.04
N GLY A 294 -8.53 -9.14 1.22
CA GLY A 294 -8.37 -10.51 1.70
C GLY A 294 -7.38 -11.37 0.93
N VAL A 295 -6.19 -10.82 0.68
CA VAL A 295 -5.12 -11.46 -0.12
C VAL A 295 -3.99 -11.96 0.77
N GLU A 296 -3.51 -11.14 1.71
CA GLU A 296 -2.24 -11.38 2.38
C GLU A 296 -2.37 -12.05 3.75
N SER A 297 -1.52 -13.06 3.97
CA SER A 297 -1.43 -13.80 5.23
C SER A 297 -0.09 -13.57 5.90
N GLY A 298 -0.13 -13.10 7.15
CA GLY A 298 1.04 -12.85 7.97
C GLY A 298 1.28 -11.36 8.15
N ASN A 299 2.54 -10.95 8.09
CA ASN A 299 2.88 -9.54 8.06
C ASN A 299 2.59 -8.97 6.67
N GLY A 300 2.47 -7.65 6.57
CA GLY A 300 2.45 -6.98 5.28
C GLY A 300 3.83 -6.96 4.61
N GLU A 301 3.83 -6.45 3.39
CA GLU A 301 5.02 -6.22 2.57
C GLU A 301 4.79 -4.96 1.73
N VAL A 302 5.87 -4.24 1.39
CA VAL A 302 5.84 -3.20 0.36
C VAL A 302 6.96 -3.47 -0.64
N ILE A 303 6.63 -3.48 -1.92
CA ILE A 303 7.56 -3.75 -3.02
C ILE A 303 7.64 -2.50 -3.89
N LEU A 304 8.87 -2.02 -4.11
CA LEU A 304 9.15 -0.93 -5.05
C LEU A 304 9.92 -1.47 -6.25
N THR A 305 9.33 -1.36 -7.44
CA THR A 305 9.96 -1.80 -8.69
C THR A 305 10.18 -0.61 -9.62
N PHE A 306 11.45 -0.24 -9.85
CA PHE A 306 11.78 0.77 -10.85
C PHE A 306 11.58 0.22 -12.26
N GLN A 307 10.68 0.82 -13.04
CA GLN A 307 10.32 0.35 -14.38
C GLN A 307 11.19 1.02 -15.46
N SER A 308 11.21 2.34 -15.51
CA SER A 308 11.99 3.09 -16.49
C SER A 308 12.21 4.55 -16.09
N ALA A 309 13.29 5.16 -16.59
CA ALA A 309 13.52 6.59 -16.43
C ALA A 309 12.55 7.37 -17.32
N ALA A 310 12.00 8.48 -16.81
CA ALA A 310 11.21 9.39 -17.64
C ALA A 310 12.09 9.85 -18.81
N VAL A 311 11.72 9.49 -20.05
CA VAL A 311 12.50 9.87 -21.24
C VAL A 311 12.49 11.39 -21.31
N SER A 312 13.64 12.00 -21.04
CA SER A 312 13.79 13.44 -21.24
C SER A 312 13.52 13.75 -22.72
N GLU A 313 12.63 14.70 -23.00
CA GLU A 313 12.23 15.10 -24.34
C GLU A 313 13.33 15.63 -25.30
N PRO A 314 14.57 16.02 -24.92
CA PRO A 314 15.53 16.47 -25.93
C PRO A 314 15.99 15.33 -26.86
N ALA A 315 15.87 14.06 -26.45
CA ALA A 315 16.26 12.93 -27.29
C ALA A 315 15.24 12.62 -28.40
N SER A 316 13.94 12.72 -28.10
CA SER A 316 12.85 12.48 -29.06
C SER A 316 12.73 13.62 -30.09
N LEU A 317 12.92 14.88 -29.67
CA LEU A 317 13.00 16.03 -30.59
C LEU A 317 14.22 15.97 -31.50
N ALA A 318 15.37 15.53 -31.00
CA ALA A 318 16.57 15.32 -31.82
C ALA A 318 16.36 14.19 -32.84
N LEU A 319 15.65 13.12 -32.47
CA LEU A 319 15.32 12.02 -33.37
C LEU A 319 14.31 12.45 -34.46
N LEU A 320 13.27 13.20 -34.09
CA LEU A 320 12.26 13.74 -35.01
C LEU A 320 12.86 14.81 -35.95
N GLY A 321 13.68 15.72 -35.40
CA GLY A 321 14.41 16.72 -36.17
C GLY A 321 15.42 16.10 -37.13
N GLY A 322 16.12 15.04 -36.70
CA GLY A 322 17.00 14.24 -37.55
C GLY A 322 16.24 13.55 -38.69
N ALA A 323 15.09 12.94 -38.42
CA ALA A 323 14.26 12.28 -39.43
C ALA A 323 13.71 13.27 -40.47
N LEU A 324 13.28 14.47 -40.06
CA LEU A 324 12.79 15.52 -40.96
C LEU A 324 13.91 16.14 -41.82
N LEU A 325 15.12 16.30 -41.28
CA LEU A 325 16.28 16.74 -42.05
C LEU A 325 16.68 15.74 -43.14
N VAL A 326 16.68 14.44 -42.82
CA VAL A 326 16.96 13.37 -43.80
C VAL A 326 15.89 13.35 -44.90
N LEU A 327 14.61 13.53 -44.55
CA LEU A 327 13.51 13.57 -45.52
C LEU A 327 13.59 14.83 -46.41
N GLY A 328 13.94 15.99 -45.85
CA GLY A 328 14.14 17.23 -46.59
C GLY A 328 15.26 17.13 -47.63
N VAL A 329 16.39 16.51 -47.27
CA VAL A 329 17.51 16.26 -48.20
C VAL A 329 17.11 15.28 -49.32
N MET A 330 16.29 14.26 -49.03
CA MET A 330 15.80 13.34 -50.06
C MET A 330 14.81 14.00 -51.03
N LEU A 331 13.96 14.91 -50.55
CA LEU A 331 12.99 15.63 -51.37
C LEU A 331 13.65 16.70 -52.27
N CYS A 332 14.71 17.38 -51.79
CA CYS A 332 15.48 18.31 -52.61
C CYS A 332 16.25 17.61 -53.74
N ARG A 333 16.75 16.39 -53.51
CA ARG A 333 17.45 15.60 -54.55
C ARG A 333 16.52 15.07 -55.66
N ARG A 334 15.21 15.08 -55.45
CA ARG A 334 14.20 14.68 -56.45
C ARG A 334 13.77 15.80 -57.41
N LYS A 335 14.11 17.06 -57.13
CA LYS A 335 13.74 18.21 -57.97
C LYS A 335 14.81 18.64 -58.98
N THR A 336 15.96 17.97 -59.03
CA THR A 336 17.09 18.30 -59.92
C THR A 336 17.40 17.22 -60.95
N SER A 337 16.40 16.44 -61.38
CA SER A 337 16.49 15.55 -62.55
C SER A 337 15.45 15.92 -63.58
#